data_AF-A0A8F6TVK8-F1
#
_entry.id   AF-A0A8F6TVK8-F1
#
_cell.length_a   1.000
_cell.length_b   1.000
_cell.length_c   1.000
_cell.angle_alpha   90.00
_cell.angle_beta   90.00
_cell.angle_gamma   90.00
#
_symmetry.space_group_name_H-M   'P 1'
#
loop_
_entity.id
_entity.type
_entity.pdbx_description
1 polymer ?
#
loop_
_entity_poly.entity_id
_entity_poly.type
_entity_poly.pdbx_seq_one_letter_code
_entity_poly.pdbx_strand_id
1 'polypeptide(L)'
;MRTEYKVVPAPEKARKQRGLKGAALFARSVEELMNEMAADGWTYLRADTLPQEERAGLTNKTTVYRNLLVFQRVVDGSRDESLADEIELEADADETPDEVGDSDDADEADNDSDEEVTNLWKTDDATPKPLVAKRQGQGVDL
;
A
#
# COMPACT_ATOMS: atom_id res chain seq x y z
N MET A 1 8.36 12.24 23.67
CA MET A 1 7.96 12.21 22.24
C MET A 1 8.27 10.84 21.71
N ARG A 2 7.24 10.03 21.41
CA ARG A 2 7.41 8.72 20.77
C ARG A 2 7.41 8.93 19.26
N THR A 3 8.21 8.17 18.53
CA THR A 3 8.30 8.26 17.08
C THR A 3 7.95 6.93 16.46
N GLU A 4 7.08 6.97 15.46
CA GLU A 4 6.76 5.81 14.62
C GLU A 4 7.50 5.95 13.29
N TYR A 5 7.90 4.82 12.72
CA TYR A 5 8.55 4.74 11.43
C TYR A 5 7.73 3.88 10.48
N LYS A 6 7.69 4.29 9.22
CA LYS A 6 7.07 3.52 8.13
C LYS A 6 8.05 3.42 6.98
N VAL A 7 8.22 2.22 6.46
CA VAL A 7 9.10 1.93 5.33
C VAL A 7 8.24 1.37 4.21
N VAL A 8 8.33 1.98 3.04
CA VAL A 8 7.56 1.58 1.86
C VAL A 8 8.50 1.33 0.68
N PRO A 9 8.20 0.38 -0.21
CA PRO A 9 9.01 0.21 -1.41
C PRO A 9 8.96 1.47 -2.28
N ALA A 10 10.11 1.87 -2.82
CA ALA A 10 10.15 2.94 -3.80
C ALA A 10 9.37 2.52 -5.06
N PRO A 11 8.59 3.41 -5.68
CA PRO A 11 7.88 3.08 -6.91
C PRO A 11 8.85 2.62 -8.00
N GLU A 12 8.76 1.37 -8.46
CA GLU A 12 9.63 0.88 -9.56
C GLU A 12 9.05 1.26 -10.93
N LYS A 13 7.73 1.38 -11.02
CA LYS A 13 7.00 1.69 -12.24
C LYS A 13 6.04 2.84 -11.99
N ALA A 14 6.15 3.86 -12.82
CA ALA A 14 5.28 5.01 -12.72
C ALA A 14 3.89 4.71 -13.30
N ARG A 15 2.84 5.17 -12.62
CA ARG A 15 1.47 5.07 -13.12
C ARG A 15 1.35 5.92 -14.39
N LYS A 16 0.66 5.40 -15.42
CA LYS A 16 0.48 6.12 -16.69
C LYS A 16 -0.30 7.42 -16.45
N GLN A 17 0.29 8.54 -16.87
CA GLN A 17 -0.36 9.84 -16.87
C GLN A 17 -0.26 10.50 -18.23
N ARG A 18 -1.32 11.24 -18.58
CA ARG A 18 -1.41 11.91 -19.88
C ARG A 18 -0.36 13.01 -19.96
N GLY A 19 0.47 12.98 -21.02
CA GLY A 19 1.43 14.04 -21.32
C GLY A 19 2.81 13.90 -20.65
N LEU A 20 2.98 12.97 -19.71
CA LEU A 20 4.27 12.71 -19.06
C LEU A 20 4.91 11.43 -19.60
N LYS A 21 6.24 11.45 -19.79
CA LYS A 21 7.02 10.31 -20.30
C LYS A 21 8.36 10.19 -19.58
N GLY A 22 8.90 8.97 -19.53
CA GLY A 22 10.24 8.69 -19.01
C GLY A 22 10.43 9.17 -17.57
N ALA A 23 11.54 9.86 -17.30
CA ALA A 23 11.92 10.33 -15.97
C ALA A 23 10.86 11.24 -15.31
N ALA A 24 10.12 12.04 -16.09
CA ALA A 24 9.08 12.91 -15.55
C ALA A 24 7.91 12.12 -14.96
N LEU A 25 7.56 10.97 -15.57
CA LEU A 25 6.52 10.09 -15.06
C LEU A 25 6.97 9.44 -13.73
N PHE A 26 8.23 9.01 -13.66
CA PHE A 26 8.82 8.46 -12.45
C PHE A 26 8.84 9.48 -11.30
N ALA A 27 9.34 10.69 -11.55
CA ALA A 27 9.36 11.76 -10.56
C ALA A 27 7.95 12.04 -10.02
N ARG A 28 6.95 12.09 -10.91
CA ARG A 28 5.56 12.30 -10.49
C ARG A 28 5.01 11.17 -9.62
N SER A 29 5.35 9.91 -9.92
CA SER A 29 4.93 8.78 -9.08
C SER A 29 5.57 8.81 -7.69
N VAL A 30 6.82 9.28 -7.57
CA VAL A 30 7.49 9.47 -6.28
C VAL A 30 6.85 10.63 -5.53
N GLU A 31 6.60 11.75 -6.20
CA GLU A 31 5.91 12.92 -5.64
C GLU A 31 4.53 12.55 -5.07
N GLU A 32 3.73 11.79 -5.83
CA GLU A 32 2.41 11.33 -5.39
C GLU A 32 2.49 10.49 -4.11
N LEU A 33 3.40 9.51 -4.06
CA LEU A 33 3.61 8.70 -2.85
C LEU A 33 4.07 9.56 -1.67
N MET A 34 4.97 10.51 -1.88
CA MET A 34 5.44 11.41 -0.81
C MET A 34 4.30 12.30 -0.28
N ASN A 35 3.45 12.81 -1.16
CA ASN A 35 2.31 13.63 -0.79
C ASN A 35 1.23 12.83 -0.05
N GLU A 36 0.96 11.59 -0.47
CA GLU A 36 0.07 10.66 0.23
C GLU A 36 0.56 10.39 1.66
N MET A 37 1.85 10.05 1.80
CA MET A 37 2.47 9.85 3.11
C MET A 37 2.43 11.13 3.97
N ALA A 38 2.68 12.30 3.38
CA ALA A 38 2.59 13.58 4.07
C ALA A 38 1.16 13.90 4.54
N ALA A 39 0.15 13.59 3.74
CA ALA A 39 -1.26 13.76 4.11
C ALA A 39 -1.64 12.90 5.34
N ASP A 40 -1.06 11.70 5.44
CA ASP A 40 -1.20 10.80 6.59
C ASP A 40 -0.37 11.23 7.83
N GLY A 41 0.30 12.37 7.76
CA GLY A 41 1.14 12.92 8.84
C GLY A 41 2.53 12.32 8.94
N TRP A 42 3.00 11.63 7.89
CA TRP A 42 4.36 11.10 7.84
C TRP A 42 5.35 12.09 7.22
N THR A 43 6.51 12.24 7.85
CA THR A 43 7.63 13.04 7.37
C THR A 43 8.64 12.16 6.66
N TYR A 44 9.04 12.53 5.45
CA TYR A 44 10.09 11.83 4.71
C TYR A 44 11.46 12.00 5.38
N LEU A 45 12.22 10.91 5.52
CA LEU A 45 13.58 10.95 6.04
C LEU A 45 14.62 10.71 4.95
N ARG A 46 14.54 9.57 4.26
CA ARG A 46 15.54 9.14 3.29
C ARG A 46 15.06 8.00 2.39
N ALA A 47 15.85 7.73 1.35
CA ALA A 47 15.77 6.51 0.57
C ALA A 47 16.92 5.57 0.95
N ASP A 48 16.62 4.29 1.12
CA ASP A 48 17.59 3.24 1.45
C ASP A 48 17.58 2.14 0.37
N THR A 49 18.74 1.55 0.09
CA THR A 49 18.88 0.39 -0.80
C THR A 49 19.40 -0.80 0.02
N LEU A 50 18.55 -1.79 0.29
CA LEU A 50 18.86 -2.90 1.18
C LEU A 50 18.87 -4.25 0.43
N PRO A 51 19.78 -5.17 0.80
CA PRO A 51 19.76 -6.53 0.27
C PRO A 51 18.62 -7.35 0.90
N GLN A 52 17.90 -8.10 0.07
CA GLN A 52 16.89 -9.08 0.46
C GLN A 52 17.30 -10.45 -0.09
N GLU A 53 17.41 -11.45 0.77
CA GLU A 53 17.58 -12.84 0.33
C GLU A 53 16.23 -13.40 -0.13
N GLU A 54 16.19 -13.92 -1.36
CA GLU A 54 15.05 -14.68 -1.87
C GLU A 54 15.51 -16.06 -2.35
N ARG A 55 14.60 -17.04 -2.27
CA ARG A 55 14.87 -18.38 -2.77
C ARG A 55 14.85 -18.36 -4.29
N ALA A 56 15.97 -18.71 -4.90
CA ALA A 56 16.10 -18.90 -6.33
C ALA A 56 16.09 -20.40 -6.66
N GLY A 57 14.93 -20.92 -7.06
CA GLY A 57 14.77 -22.33 -7.43
C GLY A 57 14.81 -23.30 -6.24
N LEU A 58 15.21 -24.56 -6.48
CA LEU A 58 15.04 -25.64 -5.51
C LEU A 58 16.06 -25.60 -4.36
N THR A 59 17.29 -25.14 -4.59
CA THR A 59 18.37 -25.18 -3.59
C THR A 59 19.20 -23.90 -3.48
N ASN A 60 18.98 -22.89 -4.33
CA ASN A 60 19.79 -21.67 -4.34
C ASN A 60 19.07 -20.49 -3.67
N LYS A 61 19.85 -19.54 -3.14
CA LYS A 61 19.40 -18.24 -2.66
C LYS A 61 20.03 -17.14 -3.50
N THR A 62 19.30 -16.08 -3.75
CA THR A 62 19.79 -14.88 -4.45
C THR A 62 19.56 -13.66 -3.58
N THR A 63 20.52 -12.73 -3.60
CA THR A 63 20.38 -11.43 -2.97
C THR A 63 19.85 -10.43 -3.99
N VAL A 64 18.67 -9.88 -3.74
CA VAL A 64 18.08 -8.79 -4.52
C VAL A 64 18.15 -7.51 -3.73
N TYR A 65 18.70 -6.46 -4.32
CA TYR A 65 18.68 -5.13 -3.72
C TYR A 65 17.35 -4.44 -3.99
N ARG A 66 16.70 -3.95 -2.94
CA ARG A 66 15.42 -3.23 -3.00
C ARG A 66 15.61 -1.80 -2.54
N ASN A 67 15.00 -0.88 -3.28
CA ASN A 67 14.96 0.54 -2.92
C ASN A 67 13.71 0.80 -2.08
N LEU A 68 13.88 1.45 -0.94
CA LEU A 68 12.85 1.72 0.05
C LEU A 68 12.86 3.21 0.39
N LEU A 69 11.70 3.76 0.74
CA LEU A 69 11.53 5.10 1.28
C LEU A 69 11.17 5.00 2.76
N VAL A 70 11.88 5.74 3.60
CA VAL A 70 11.72 5.74 5.05
C VAL A 70 11.04 7.03 5.48
N PHE A 71 9.99 6.88 6.27
CA PHE A 71 9.20 7.96 6.82
C PHE A 71 9.10 7.85 8.34
N GLN A 72 8.86 8.97 9.01
CA GLN A 72 8.71 9.07 10.46
C GLN A 72 7.54 9.99 10.81
N ARG A 73 6.81 9.67 11.87
CA ARG A 73 5.87 10.60 12.50
C ARG A 73 6.07 10.65 14.00
N VAL A 74 5.82 11.81 14.61
CA VAL A 74 5.75 11.94 16.07
C VAL A 74 4.35 11.54 16.51
N VAL A 75 4.27 10.69 17.53
CA VAL A 75 3.02 10.35 18.20
C VAL A 75 3.02 11.09 19.51
N ASP A 76 2.23 12.16 19.57
CA ASP A 76 1.88 12.80 20.83
C ASP A 76 0.79 11.96 21.52
N GLY A 77 0.98 11.69 22.80
CA GLY A 77 0.14 10.77 23.57
C GLY A 77 -1.31 11.22 23.77
N SER A 78 -1.73 12.34 23.17
CA SER A 78 -3.08 12.92 23.31
C SER A 78 -4.10 12.40 22.30
N ARG A 79 -3.67 11.71 21.23
CA ARG A 79 -4.61 11.17 20.21
C ARG A 79 -5.45 9.99 20.71
N ASP A 80 -4.99 9.27 21.72
CA ASP A 80 -5.79 8.21 22.36
C ASP A 80 -6.94 8.79 23.19
N GLU A 81 -6.81 10.02 23.71
CA GLU A 81 -7.84 10.63 24.57
C GLU A 81 -8.96 11.31 23.78
N SER A 82 -8.71 11.76 22.55
CA SER A 82 -9.74 12.43 21.72
C SER A 82 -10.80 11.49 21.15
N LEU A 83 -10.59 10.16 21.19
CA LEU A 83 -11.63 9.17 20.85
C LEU A 83 -12.52 8.83 22.06
N ALA A 84 -12.07 9.15 23.28
CA ALA A 84 -12.84 8.93 24.50
C ALA A 84 -13.85 10.08 24.75
N ASP A 85 -13.47 11.32 24.42
CA ASP A 85 -14.34 12.50 24.61
C ASP A 85 -15.59 12.52 23.72
N GLU A 86 -15.58 11.84 22.57
CA GLU A 86 -16.73 11.81 21.64
C GLU A 86 -17.81 10.77 22.06
N ILE A 87 -17.44 9.79 22.90
CA ILE A 87 -18.37 8.75 23.40
C ILE A 87 -19.19 9.25 24.61
N GLU A 88 -18.66 10.21 25.40
CA GLU A 88 -19.31 10.68 26.63
C GLU A 88 -20.47 11.66 26.37
N LEU A 89 -20.59 12.23 25.16
CA LEU A 89 -21.67 13.17 24.81
C LEU A 89 -22.98 12.50 24.37
N GLU A 90 -22.99 11.19 24.09
CA GLU A 90 -24.19 10.46 23.64
C GLU A 90 -24.93 9.73 24.78
N ALA A 91 -24.38 9.68 25.99
CA ALA A 91 -24.90 8.85 27.08
C ALA A 91 -26.02 9.48 27.94
N ASP A 92 -26.41 10.74 27.70
CA ASP A 92 -27.33 11.51 28.57
C ASP A 92 -28.68 11.86 27.91
N ALA A 93 -29.08 11.19 26.83
CA ALA A 93 -30.36 11.44 26.15
C ALA A 93 -31.24 10.19 26.04
N ASP A 94 -31.73 9.68 27.18
CA ASP A 94 -32.86 8.74 27.21
C ASP A 94 -33.84 9.11 28.34
N GLU A 95 -34.68 10.14 28.08
CA GLU A 95 -36.00 10.27 28.70
C GLU A 95 -37.06 10.03 27.62
N THR A 96 -37.83 8.96 27.82
CA THR A 96 -38.92 8.45 26.99
C THR A 96 -40.00 9.48 26.67
N PRO A 97 -40.67 9.36 25.50
CA PRO A 97 -42.14 9.23 25.59
C PRO A 97 -42.81 8.30 24.55
N ASP A 98 -43.79 7.57 25.09
CA ASP A 98 -45.10 7.18 24.56
C ASP A 98 -45.29 6.35 23.28
N GLU A 99 -46.16 5.36 23.44
CA GLU A 99 -46.62 4.37 22.48
C GLU A 99 -47.83 4.86 21.65
N VAL A 100 -47.97 4.24 20.47
CA VAL A 100 -49.12 4.08 19.55
C VAL A 100 -49.53 5.20 18.57
N GLY A 101 -49.46 4.85 17.27
CA GLY A 101 -50.07 5.60 16.16
C GLY A 101 -49.78 4.99 14.78
N ASP A 102 -50.67 4.09 14.36
CA ASP A 102 -50.79 3.37 13.08
C ASP A 102 -50.75 4.24 11.79
N SER A 103 -50.08 3.77 10.72
CA SER A 103 -50.58 3.72 9.32
C SER A 103 -49.49 3.41 8.27
N ASP A 104 -49.76 2.33 7.51
CA ASP A 104 -49.68 2.09 6.06
C ASP A 104 -48.43 2.39 5.18
N ASP A 105 -48.01 1.28 4.53
CA ASP A 105 -47.68 1.05 3.10
C ASP A 105 -46.39 1.58 2.42
N ALA A 106 -45.69 0.59 1.82
CA ALA A 106 -44.85 0.57 0.60
C ALA A 106 -43.70 1.60 0.44
N ASP A 107 -42.50 1.29 -0.08
CA ASP A 107 -42.12 0.40 -1.17
C ASP A 107 -40.57 0.25 -1.17
N GLU A 108 -40.08 -0.71 -1.96
CA GLU A 108 -38.69 -1.18 -2.08
C GLU A 108 -37.61 -0.13 -2.40
N ALA A 109 -36.37 -0.40 -1.96
CA ALA A 109 -35.17 -0.18 -2.78
C ALA A 109 -33.98 -1.01 -2.29
N ASP A 110 -33.60 -2.00 -3.09
CA ASP A 110 -32.32 -2.71 -3.09
C ASP A 110 -31.12 -1.75 -2.98
N ASN A 111 -30.22 -2.00 -2.01
CA ASN A 111 -28.76 -1.86 -2.17
C ASN A 111 -28.07 -2.30 -0.87
N ASP A 112 -27.35 -3.42 -0.84
CA ASP A 112 -25.91 -3.33 -0.56
C ASP A 112 -25.19 -4.63 -0.92
N SER A 113 -24.00 -4.44 -1.45
CA SER A 113 -23.15 -5.44 -2.05
C SER A 113 -22.32 -6.11 -0.95
N ASP A 114 -22.45 -7.42 -0.78
CA ASP A 114 -21.45 -8.21 -0.04
C ASP A 114 -20.13 -8.17 -0.84
N GLU A 115 -19.20 -7.32 -0.39
CA GLU A 115 -17.82 -7.32 -0.87
C GLU A 115 -17.11 -8.63 -0.44
N GLU A 116 -17.03 -9.59 -1.36
CA GLU A 116 -16.03 -10.65 -1.33
C GLU A 116 -14.62 -10.05 -1.45
N VAL A 117 -14.04 -9.66 -0.32
CA VAL A 117 -12.59 -9.45 -0.22
C VAL A 117 -11.88 -10.78 0.00
N THR A 118 -11.79 -11.62 -1.03
CA THR A 118 -10.74 -12.66 -1.05
C THR A 118 -10.01 -12.75 -2.39
N ASN A 119 -8.68 -12.58 -2.32
CA ASN A 119 -7.65 -13.08 -3.24
C ASN A 119 -7.03 -12.11 -4.26
N LEU A 120 -6.23 -11.13 -3.80
CA LEU A 120 -5.30 -10.36 -4.64
C LEU A 120 -3.85 -10.91 -4.62
N TRP A 121 -3.65 -12.22 -4.69
CA TRP A 121 -2.30 -12.79 -4.91
C TRP A 121 -2.23 -13.95 -5.93
N LYS A 122 -3.21 -14.08 -6.83
CA LYS A 122 -3.01 -14.92 -8.03
C LYS A 122 -2.14 -14.18 -9.04
N THR A 123 -0.85 -14.43 -9.02
CA THR A 123 0.04 -14.17 -10.15
C THR A 123 -0.04 -15.36 -11.10
N ASP A 124 -0.54 -15.12 -12.31
CA ASP A 124 -0.40 -16.05 -13.43
C ASP A 124 1.09 -16.29 -13.72
N ASP A 125 1.44 -17.57 -13.69
CA ASP A 125 2.74 -18.11 -14.07
C ASP A 125 2.97 -17.92 -15.57
N ALA A 126 3.74 -16.89 -15.91
CA ALA A 126 4.33 -16.73 -17.22
C ALA A 126 5.85 -16.67 -17.07
N THR A 127 6.47 -17.84 -16.89
CA THR A 127 7.92 -18.04 -16.91
C THR A 127 8.53 -17.56 -18.25
N PRO A 128 9.40 -16.53 -18.30
CA PRO A 128 10.16 -16.23 -19.51
C PRO A 128 11.32 -17.22 -19.66
N LYS A 129 11.45 -17.82 -20.85
CA LYS A 129 12.54 -18.75 -21.20
C LYS A 129 13.90 -18.03 -21.22
N PRO A 130 14.98 -18.60 -20.66
CA PRO A 130 16.31 -18.00 -20.75
C PRO A 130 16.85 -18.11 -22.19
N LEU A 131 17.41 -17.01 -22.69
CA LEU A 131 18.16 -16.97 -23.95
C LEU A 131 19.50 -17.69 -23.76
N VAL A 132 19.63 -18.90 -24.29
CA VAL A 132 20.90 -19.64 -24.35
C VAL A 132 21.79 -19.00 -25.42
N ALA A 133 22.83 -18.29 -25.00
CA ALA A 133 23.89 -17.83 -25.89
C ALA A 133 24.73 -19.04 -26.33
N LYS A 134 24.62 -19.43 -27.60
CA LYS A 134 25.53 -20.40 -28.24
C LYS A 134 26.91 -19.77 -28.36
N ARG A 135 27.86 -20.13 -27.49
CA ARG A 135 29.29 -19.93 -27.76
C ARG A 135 29.71 -20.98 -28.78
N GLN A 136 29.99 -20.54 -30.01
CA GLN A 136 30.72 -21.34 -30.98
C GLN A 136 32.14 -21.54 -30.46
N GLY A 137 32.55 -22.80 -30.32
CA GLY A 137 33.95 -23.15 -30.08
C GLY A 137 34.77 -22.80 -31.30
N GLN A 138 35.71 -21.87 -31.13
CA GLN A 138 36.79 -21.65 -32.10
C GLN A 138 38.00 -22.42 -31.55
N GLY A 139 38.32 -23.53 -32.21
CA GLY A 139 39.59 -24.21 -32.02
C GLY A 139 40.73 -23.29 -32.42
N VAL A 140 41.76 -23.25 -31.59
CA VAL A 140 43.07 -22.73 -31.93
C VAL A 140 44.05 -23.87 -31.69
N ASP A 141 44.41 -24.54 -32.78
CA ASP A 141 45.61 -25.36 -32.87
C ASP A 141 46.82 -24.44 -32.89
N LEU A 142 47.69 -24.53 -31.87
CA LEU A 142 49.11 -24.22 -31.94
C LEU A 142 49.87 -25.05 -30.89
#